data_AF-A0A1H9FA67-F1
#
_entry.id   AF-A0A1H9FA67-F1
#
_cell.length_a   1.000
_cell.length_b   1.000
_cell.length_c   1.000
_cell.angle_alpha   90.00
_cell.angle_beta   90.00
_cell.angle_gamma   90.00
#
_symmetry.space_group_name_H-M   'P 1'
#
loop_
_entity.id
_entity.type
_entity.pdbx_description
1 polymer ?
#
loop_
_entity_poly.entity_id
_entity_poly.type
_entity_poly.pdbx_seq_one_letter_code
_entity_poly.pdbx_strand_id
1 'polypeptide(L)'
;MTYASTIGTADDYFCRQFPGSFLKNRTFSRRSEIEQKEVEVNRLPAKAQRTFRVPRIVASMNAPTVEATVIEADYLKATSAPTELDDVRGAVRSFAELAAGWDGPDSSPALSGVIDDALEVLQNWSGDIDTPEPVMAFDGSVALELYDEEGFTRGGLEFKGNHRAVYTVISGCDIITSGTFNAGSLSEIIRSIHLIRRALSAQE
;
A
#
# COMPACT_ATOMS: atom_id res chain seq x y z
N MET A 1 26.67 58.80 16.07
CA MET A 1 27.03 59.11 17.46
C MET A 1 26.31 58.13 18.37
N THR A 2 27.03 57.69 19.40
CA THR A 2 26.87 56.45 20.17
C THR A 2 26.07 56.67 21.48
N TYR A 3 25.66 55.54 22.09
CA TYR A 3 25.25 55.29 23.49
C TYR A 3 23.73 55.34 23.78
N ALA A 4 23.07 54.21 24.10
CA ALA A 4 23.09 53.41 25.37
C ALA A 4 22.38 54.17 26.52
N SER A 5 21.64 53.61 27.48
CA SER A 5 21.69 52.29 28.11
C SER A 5 20.58 52.16 29.20
N THR A 6 20.12 50.92 29.49
CA THR A 6 19.85 50.26 30.81
C THR A 6 18.82 50.85 31.83
N ILE A 7 17.69 50.16 32.14
CA ILE A 7 17.35 49.17 33.22
C ILE A 7 17.29 49.69 34.68
N GLY A 8 16.19 49.35 35.39
CA GLY A 8 16.08 49.05 36.84
C GLY A 8 14.69 48.44 37.14
N THR A 9 14.48 47.20 37.63
CA THR A 9 14.66 46.58 38.99
C THR A 9 13.91 47.33 40.12
N ALA A 10 13.25 46.74 41.13
CA ALA A 10 12.88 45.39 41.60
C ALA A 10 11.86 45.57 42.77
N ASP A 11 11.13 44.49 43.10
CA ASP A 11 10.55 44.05 44.39
C ASP A 11 9.87 45.01 45.40
N ASP A 12 8.67 44.63 45.88
CA ASP A 12 8.42 44.44 47.33
C ASP A 12 7.03 43.81 47.67
N TYR A 13 7.10 42.66 48.36
CA TYR A 13 6.29 42.04 49.42
C TYR A 13 4.84 42.50 49.76
N PHE A 14 3.91 41.55 49.97
CA PHE A 14 3.55 41.08 51.32
C PHE A 14 2.60 39.86 51.36
N CYS A 15 2.81 39.03 52.37
CA CYS A 15 2.25 37.70 52.61
C CYS A 15 1.22 37.74 53.76
N ARG A 16 0.17 36.90 53.72
CA ARG A 16 -0.53 36.42 54.93
C ARG A 16 -0.89 34.93 54.83
N GLN A 17 -0.11 34.16 55.57
CA GLN A 17 -0.33 32.86 56.22
C GLN A 17 -1.55 32.89 57.21
N PHE A 18 -2.20 31.84 57.75
CA PHE A 18 -1.97 30.40 58.10
C PHE A 18 -3.34 29.84 58.67
N PRO A 19 -3.51 28.63 59.27
CA PRO A 19 -2.74 27.36 59.30
C PRO A 19 -3.60 26.07 59.17
N GLY A 20 -2.94 24.89 59.10
CA GLY A 20 -3.57 23.63 59.54
C GLY A 20 -3.12 22.30 58.89
N SER A 21 -1.83 21.96 59.00
CA SER A 21 -1.26 20.59 59.15
C SER A 21 -2.03 19.35 58.64
N PHE A 22 -1.39 18.56 57.75
CA PHE A 22 -0.81 17.25 58.10
C PHE A 22 -0.15 16.61 56.85
N LEU A 23 1.18 16.61 56.82
CA LEU A 23 1.97 15.69 55.99
C LEU A 23 2.06 14.35 56.74
N LYS A 24 1.70 13.24 56.08
CA LYS A 24 2.56 12.03 55.91
C LYS A 24 1.77 10.80 55.46
N ASN A 25 2.43 10.06 54.56
CA ASN A 25 2.28 8.62 54.27
C ASN A 25 1.12 8.20 53.35
N ARG A 26 1.45 8.05 52.06
CA ARG A 26 1.07 6.87 51.24
C ARG A 26 1.83 6.86 49.90
N THR A 27 3.15 6.76 49.97
CA THR A 27 3.95 6.10 48.92
C THR A 27 3.86 4.60 49.13
N PHE A 28 2.70 4.01 48.85
CA PHE A 28 2.54 2.56 48.73
C PHE A 28 1.28 2.27 47.92
N SER A 29 1.41 1.41 46.91
CA SER A 29 0.36 0.95 45.99
C SER A 29 0.24 1.66 44.62
N ARG A 30 1.34 1.75 43.87
CA ARG A 30 1.31 2.01 42.42
C ARG A 30 2.38 1.23 41.64
N ARG A 31 2.77 0.04 42.15
CA ARG A 31 3.65 -0.91 41.45
C ARG A 31 2.98 -2.23 41.09
N SER A 32 1.84 -2.56 41.70
CA SER A 32 1.10 -3.80 41.40
C SER A 32 0.11 -3.70 40.24
N GLU A 33 -0.14 -2.51 39.69
CA GLU A 33 -1.01 -2.34 38.49
C GLU A 33 -0.22 -2.34 37.17
N ILE A 34 1.10 -2.21 37.21
CA ILE A 34 1.96 -2.24 36.01
C ILE A 34 2.32 -3.70 35.66
N GLU A 35 2.52 -4.56 36.66
CA GLU A 35 2.83 -5.99 36.43
C GLU A 35 1.62 -6.83 35.98
N GLN A 36 0.37 -6.35 36.15
CA GLN A 36 -0.81 -7.03 35.60
C GLN A 36 -1.17 -6.61 34.17
N LYS A 37 -0.58 -5.53 33.63
CA LYS A 37 -0.75 -5.14 32.22
C LYS A 37 0.34 -5.67 31.29
N GLU A 38 1.42 -6.23 31.83
CA GLU A 38 2.50 -6.85 31.03
C GLU A 38 2.28 -8.35 30.76
N VAL A 39 1.29 -8.99 31.39
CA VAL A 39 0.99 -10.42 31.19
C VAL A 39 -0.08 -10.66 30.10
N GLU A 40 -0.76 -9.62 29.62
CA GLU A 40 -1.80 -9.73 28.59
C GLU A 40 -1.37 -9.19 27.20
N VAL A 41 -0.07 -9.08 26.95
CA VAL A 41 0.50 -8.67 25.64
C VAL A 41 1.01 -9.88 24.82
N ASN A 42 0.93 -11.10 25.34
CA ASN A 42 1.46 -12.30 24.70
C ASN A 42 0.40 -13.24 24.07
N ARG A 43 -0.69 -12.70 23.52
CA ARG A 43 -1.63 -13.47 22.67
C ARG A 43 -2.22 -12.64 21.51
N LEU A 44 -1.37 -12.04 20.69
CA LEU A 44 -1.77 -11.62 19.35
C LEU A 44 -1.04 -12.48 18.32
N PRO A 45 -1.76 -13.15 17.39
CA PRO A 45 -1.13 -13.98 16.38
C PRO A 45 -0.25 -13.15 15.46
N ALA A 46 0.96 -13.66 15.22
CA ALA A 46 1.90 -13.15 14.24
C ALA A 46 1.30 -13.22 12.82
N LYS A 47 0.79 -12.08 12.34
CA LYS A 47 0.73 -11.64 10.93
C LYS A 47 -0.04 -10.31 10.88
N ALA A 48 0.58 -9.26 11.42
CA ALA A 48 0.21 -7.90 11.02
C ALA A 48 1.10 -7.54 9.83
N GLN A 49 0.67 -7.92 8.62
CA GLN A 49 1.23 -7.39 7.38
C GLN A 49 1.01 -5.88 7.43
N ARG A 50 2.09 -5.13 7.68
CA ARG A 50 2.07 -3.67 7.59
C ARG A 50 1.86 -3.32 6.11
N THR A 51 0.64 -3.01 5.72
CA THR A 51 0.34 -2.39 4.43
C THR A 51 0.88 -0.96 4.47
N PHE A 52 2.12 -0.78 4.01
CA PHE A 52 2.74 0.54 3.85
C PHE A 52 2.14 1.19 2.59
N ARG A 53 0.97 1.81 2.72
CA ARG A 53 0.33 2.53 1.60
C ARG A 53 1.07 3.83 1.32
N VAL A 54 1.72 3.90 0.15
CA VAL A 54 2.35 5.13 -0.37
C VAL A 54 1.29 6.24 -0.47
N PRO A 55 1.55 7.47 -0.01
CA PRO A 55 0.62 8.57 -0.13
C PRO A 55 0.34 8.88 -1.60
N ARG A 56 -0.95 9.09 -1.90
CA ARG A 56 -1.52 9.44 -3.20
C ARG A 56 -0.97 10.78 -3.69
N ILE A 57 0.22 10.77 -4.31
CA ILE A 57 0.76 11.94 -5.01
C ILE A 57 0.29 11.88 -6.46
N VAL A 58 -0.50 12.90 -6.79
CA VAL A 58 -1.12 13.24 -8.07
C VAL A 58 -0.16 13.12 -9.24
N ALA A 59 -0.56 12.43 -10.31
CA ALA A 59 0.04 12.61 -11.63
C ALA A 59 -1.05 12.82 -12.69
N SER A 60 -1.58 14.04 -12.72
CA SER A 60 -1.94 14.64 -14.00
C SER A 60 -0.63 14.96 -14.72
N MET A 61 -0.16 14.07 -15.58
CA MET A 61 0.93 14.39 -16.50
C MET A 61 0.54 13.95 -17.90
N ASN A 62 0.57 14.91 -18.82
CA ASN A 62 0.40 14.72 -20.24
C ASN A 62 1.33 13.60 -20.72
N ALA A 63 0.75 12.49 -21.19
CA ALA A 63 1.51 11.39 -21.76
C ALA A 63 2.17 11.85 -23.07
N PRO A 64 3.49 11.66 -23.25
CA PRO A 64 4.10 11.78 -24.56
C PRO A 64 3.62 10.62 -25.45
N THR A 65 3.05 10.96 -26.60
CA THR A 65 2.75 10.00 -27.67
C THR A 65 4.07 9.52 -28.27
N VAL A 66 4.58 8.38 -27.81
CA VAL A 66 5.77 7.75 -28.40
C VAL A 66 5.32 6.69 -29.39
N GLU A 67 5.84 6.81 -30.61
CA GLU A 67 5.51 6.05 -31.81
C GLU A 67 5.55 4.54 -31.61
N ALA A 68 4.60 3.87 -32.28
CA ALA A 68 4.42 2.43 -32.27
C ALA A 68 5.55 1.73 -33.03
N THR A 69 6.48 1.11 -32.30
CA THR A 69 7.32 0.05 -32.85
C THR A 69 6.52 -1.25 -32.87
N VAL A 70 6.40 -1.81 -34.07
CA VAL A 70 5.84 -3.14 -34.35
C VAL A 70 6.68 -4.17 -33.60
N ILE A 71 6.14 -4.75 -32.53
CA ILE A 71 6.77 -5.88 -31.83
C ILE A 71 6.20 -7.15 -32.46
N GLU A 72 7.08 -7.89 -33.14
CA GLU A 72 6.82 -9.19 -33.75
C GLU A 72 6.32 -10.21 -32.72
N ALA A 73 5.39 -11.05 -33.19
CA ALA A 73 4.72 -12.09 -32.44
C ALA A 73 5.65 -13.28 -32.17
N ASP A 74 6.38 -13.23 -31.07
CA ASP A 74 6.92 -14.43 -30.43
C ASP A 74 6.23 -14.65 -29.09
N TYR A 75 5.35 -15.64 -29.09
CA TYR A 75 4.51 -16.06 -27.97
C TYR A 75 5.35 -16.30 -26.72
N LEU A 76 4.94 -15.63 -25.64
CA LEU A 76 5.51 -15.75 -24.30
C LEU A 76 5.47 -17.21 -23.85
N LYS A 77 6.65 -17.82 -23.68
CA LYS A 77 6.78 -19.11 -22.99
C LYS A 77 6.40 -18.88 -21.52
N ALA A 78 5.27 -19.45 -21.12
CA ALA A 78 4.80 -19.46 -19.75
C ALA A 78 5.79 -20.22 -18.83
N THR A 79 6.35 -19.52 -17.86
CA THR A 79 7.15 -20.08 -16.74
C THR A 79 6.57 -19.80 -15.35
N SER A 80 5.25 -19.65 -15.22
CA SER A 80 4.57 -19.86 -13.93
C SER A 80 4.03 -21.30 -13.91
N ALA A 81 4.22 -22.06 -12.83
CA ALA A 81 3.62 -23.38 -12.72
C ALA A 81 2.09 -23.23 -12.86
N PRO A 82 1.41 -23.95 -13.77
CA PRO A 82 0.01 -23.72 -14.12
C PRO A 82 -0.93 -23.63 -12.90
N THR A 83 -0.61 -24.36 -11.83
CA THR A 83 -1.35 -24.38 -10.57
C THR A 83 -1.34 -23.07 -9.80
N GLU A 84 -0.22 -22.34 -9.73
CA GLU A 84 -0.12 -21.13 -8.90
C GLU A 84 -0.95 -19.98 -9.49
N LEU A 85 -0.89 -19.80 -10.81
CA LEU A 85 -1.67 -18.78 -11.49
C LEU A 85 -3.17 -19.13 -11.48
N ASP A 86 -3.52 -20.42 -11.52
CA ASP A 86 -4.90 -20.87 -11.34
C ASP A 86 -5.42 -20.60 -9.93
N ASP A 87 -4.59 -20.74 -8.89
CA ASP A 87 -4.92 -20.36 -7.52
C ASP A 87 -5.18 -18.86 -7.41
N VAL A 88 -4.34 -18.02 -8.04
CA VAL A 88 -4.54 -16.56 -8.11
C VAL A 88 -5.86 -16.21 -8.81
N ARG A 89 -6.18 -16.85 -9.93
CA ARG A 89 -7.48 -16.68 -10.62
C ARG A 89 -8.64 -17.10 -9.72
N GLY A 90 -8.47 -18.17 -8.94
CA GLY A 90 -9.44 -18.61 -7.94
C GLY A 90 -9.69 -17.54 -6.87
N ALA A 91 -8.63 -16.94 -6.33
CA ALA A 91 -8.70 -15.86 -5.37
C ALA A 91 -9.37 -14.60 -5.94
N VAL A 92 -9.03 -14.19 -7.17
CA VAL A 92 -9.69 -13.04 -7.82
C VAL A 92 -11.19 -13.28 -8.01
N ARG A 93 -11.62 -14.50 -8.35
CA ARG A 93 -13.05 -14.83 -8.47
C ARG A 93 -13.80 -14.71 -7.15
N SER A 94 -13.17 -15.05 -6.03
CA SER A 94 -13.83 -15.00 -4.70
C SER A 94 -14.13 -13.56 -4.25
N PHE A 95 -13.46 -12.56 -4.82
CA PHE A 95 -13.77 -11.15 -4.56
C PHE A 95 -15.18 -10.75 -4.99
N ALA A 96 -15.81 -11.48 -5.92
CA ALA A 96 -17.20 -11.24 -6.31
C ALA A 96 -18.20 -11.54 -5.17
N GLU A 97 -17.79 -12.36 -4.20
CA GLU A 97 -18.61 -12.78 -3.06
C GLU A 97 -18.48 -11.82 -1.87
N LEU A 98 -17.50 -10.91 -1.90
CA LEU A 98 -17.25 -9.97 -0.81
C LEU A 98 -18.30 -8.85 -0.80
N ALA A 99 -19.09 -8.84 0.28
CA ALA A 99 -20.05 -7.79 0.54
C ALA A 99 -19.37 -6.49 1.00
N ALA A 100 -20.08 -5.36 0.91
CA ALA A 100 -19.66 -4.12 1.55
C ALA A 100 -19.39 -4.35 3.05
N GLY A 101 -18.37 -3.68 3.59
CA GLY A 101 -18.02 -3.82 5.01
C GLY A 101 -17.02 -4.92 5.36
N TRP A 102 -16.51 -5.68 4.39
CA TRP A 102 -15.64 -6.86 4.60
C TRP A 102 -14.33 -6.56 5.36
N ASP A 103 -13.77 -5.35 5.21
CA ASP A 103 -12.54 -4.87 5.88
C ASP A 103 -12.78 -3.60 6.71
N GLY A 104 -14.03 -3.38 7.14
CA GLY A 104 -14.45 -2.21 7.89
C GLY A 104 -15.52 -1.37 7.19
N PRO A 105 -16.10 -0.39 7.88
CA PRO A 105 -17.30 0.32 7.44
C PRO A 105 -17.13 1.11 6.12
N ASP A 106 -15.90 1.47 5.78
CA ASP A 106 -15.58 2.23 4.56
C ASP A 106 -15.35 1.32 3.33
N SER A 107 -15.34 0.00 3.53
CA SER A 107 -15.05 -0.95 2.45
C SER A 107 -16.25 -1.16 1.53
N SER A 108 -16.00 -0.98 0.23
CA SER A 108 -16.95 -1.16 -0.85
C SER A 108 -16.88 -2.58 -1.43
N PRO A 109 -17.96 -3.09 -2.03
CA PRO A 109 -17.90 -4.30 -2.85
C PRO A 109 -17.06 -4.03 -4.10
N ALA A 110 -16.67 -5.10 -4.81
CA ALA A 110 -15.91 -4.97 -6.05
C ALA A 110 -16.62 -4.07 -7.08
N LEU A 111 -15.84 -3.22 -7.74
CA LEU A 111 -16.32 -2.35 -8.81
C LEU A 111 -16.77 -3.20 -10.02
N SER A 112 -17.72 -2.67 -10.80
CA SER A 112 -18.20 -3.39 -11.99
C SER A 112 -17.06 -3.61 -13.00
N GLY A 113 -16.91 -4.85 -13.45
CA GLY A 113 -15.93 -5.26 -14.46
C GLY A 113 -14.49 -5.45 -13.97
N VAL A 114 -14.12 -5.03 -12.75
CA VAL A 114 -12.70 -5.12 -12.31
C VAL A 114 -12.22 -6.55 -12.13
N ILE A 115 -13.13 -7.45 -11.73
CA ILE A 115 -12.82 -8.88 -11.57
C ILE A 115 -12.55 -9.49 -12.96
N ASP A 116 -13.42 -9.20 -13.93
CA ASP A 116 -13.27 -9.69 -15.31
C ASP A 116 -11.98 -9.13 -15.95
N ASP A 117 -11.70 -7.83 -15.75
CA ASP A 117 -10.47 -7.19 -16.20
C ASP A 117 -9.20 -7.84 -15.61
N ALA A 118 -9.22 -8.13 -14.30
CA ALA A 118 -8.11 -8.80 -13.63
C ALA A 118 -7.93 -10.24 -14.13
N LEU A 119 -9.02 -10.97 -14.37
CA LEU A 119 -8.97 -12.33 -14.92
C LEU A 119 -8.45 -12.34 -16.36
N GLU A 120 -8.84 -11.38 -17.20
CA GLU A 120 -8.34 -11.25 -18.56
C GLU A 120 -6.82 -10.98 -18.58
N VAL A 121 -6.35 -10.11 -17.69
CA VAL A 121 -4.91 -9.88 -17.52
C VAL A 121 -4.19 -11.15 -17.04
N LEU A 122 -4.75 -11.87 -16.07
CA LEU A 122 -4.18 -13.14 -15.57
C LEU A 122 -4.19 -14.26 -16.62
N GLN A 123 -5.12 -14.24 -17.57
CA GLN A 123 -5.12 -15.18 -18.69
C GLN A 123 -3.94 -14.95 -19.63
N ASN A 124 -3.49 -13.70 -19.73
CA ASN A 124 -2.37 -13.27 -20.56
C ASN A 124 -1.09 -13.00 -19.75
N TRP A 125 -1.05 -13.43 -18.48
CA TRP A 125 0.10 -13.23 -17.61
C TRP A 125 1.33 -13.95 -18.15
N SER A 126 2.45 -13.24 -18.19
CA SER A 126 3.70 -13.82 -18.64
C SER A 126 4.35 -14.57 -17.50
N GLY A 127 4.63 -15.86 -17.69
CA GLY A 127 5.25 -16.66 -16.63
C GLY A 127 6.75 -16.39 -16.42
N ASP A 128 7.34 -15.45 -17.13
CA ASP A 128 8.69 -14.93 -16.83
C ASP A 128 8.65 -13.70 -15.91
N ILE A 129 7.47 -13.36 -15.39
CA ILE A 129 7.24 -12.43 -14.29
C ILE A 129 6.74 -13.27 -13.11
N ASP A 130 7.15 -12.89 -11.89
CA ASP A 130 6.65 -13.50 -10.67
C ASP A 130 5.11 -13.57 -10.64
N THR A 131 4.60 -14.63 -10.02
CA THR A 131 3.16 -14.81 -9.80
C THR A 131 2.65 -13.66 -8.91
N PRO A 132 1.66 -12.86 -9.37
CA PRO A 132 1.19 -11.72 -8.59
C PRO A 132 0.28 -12.17 -7.46
N GLU A 133 0.26 -11.41 -6.37
CA GLU A 133 -0.70 -11.58 -5.29
C GLU A 133 -1.95 -10.72 -5.57
N PRO A 134 -3.15 -11.32 -5.57
CA PRO A 134 -4.39 -10.57 -5.77
C PRO A 134 -4.81 -9.88 -4.48
N VAL A 135 -5.08 -8.58 -4.55
CA VAL A 135 -5.51 -7.75 -3.41
C VAL A 135 -6.77 -7.00 -3.80
N MET A 136 -7.78 -6.98 -2.92
CA MET A 136 -8.94 -6.09 -3.09
C MET A 136 -8.78 -4.87 -2.19
N ALA A 137 -8.94 -3.67 -2.75
CA ALA A 137 -8.86 -2.43 -2.00
C ALA A 137 -10.21 -2.08 -1.36
N PHE A 138 -10.17 -1.17 -0.37
CA PHE A 138 -11.35 -0.69 0.32
C PHE A 138 -12.34 0.05 -0.61
N ASP A 139 -11.87 0.62 -1.73
CA ASP A 139 -12.74 1.29 -2.71
C ASP A 139 -13.36 0.32 -3.72
N GLY A 140 -13.14 -0.99 -3.55
CA GLY A 140 -13.62 -2.03 -4.45
C GLY A 140 -12.76 -2.21 -5.70
N SER A 141 -11.61 -1.53 -5.82
CA SER A 141 -10.61 -1.85 -6.85
C SER A 141 -9.98 -3.21 -6.56
N VAL A 142 -9.45 -3.83 -7.60
CA VAL A 142 -8.62 -5.03 -7.49
C VAL A 142 -7.22 -4.67 -7.94
N ALA A 143 -6.21 -5.22 -7.27
CA ALA A 143 -4.81 -5.11 -7.64
C ALA A 143 -4.17 -6.50 -7.78
N LEU A 144 -3.16 -6.58 -8.63
CA LEU A 144 -2.25 -7.71 -8.79
C LEU A 144 -0.86 -7.19 -8.42
N GLU A 145 -0.45 -7.42 -7.18
CA GLU A 145 0.80 -6.89 -6.62
C GLU A 145 1.96 -7.87 -6.82
N LEU A 146 3.15 -7.31 -7.05
CA LEU A 146 4.40 -8.05 -7.17
C LEU A 146 5.30 -7.64 -6.01
N TYR A 147 5.83 -8.62 -5.31
CA TYR A 147 6.69 -8.43 -4.14
C TYR A 147 8.10 -8.97 -4.39
N ASP A 148 9.09 -8.39 -3.72
CA ASP A 148 10.43 -8.98 -3.61
C ASP A 148 10.47 -10.11 -2.56
N GLU A 149 11.62 -10.75 -2.42
CA GLU A 149 11.85 -11.81 -1.43
C GLU A 149 11.71 -11.34 0.02
N GLU A 150 11.82 -10.03 0.27
CA GLU A 150 11.65 -9.40 1.57
C GLU A 150 10.19 -9.00 1.85
N GLY A 151 9.31 -9.14 0.85
CA GLY A 151 7.89 -8.82 0.91
C GLY A 151 7.56 -7.34 0.65
N PHE A 152 8.49 -6.55 0.09
CA PHE A 152 8.21 -5.18 -0.35
C PHE A 152 7.65 -5.15 -1.76
N THR A 153 6.73 -4.22 -2.01
CA THR A 153 6.12 -4.06 -3.33
C THR A 153 7.17 -3.57 -4.34
N ARG A 154 7.35 -4.33 -5.41
CA ARG A 154 8.15 -3.96 -6.59
C ARG A 154 7.27 -3.36 -7.69
N GLY A 155 5.96 -3.43 -7.54
CA GLY A 155 5.02 -2.96 -8.52
C GLY A 155 3.74 -3.78 -8.56
N GLY A 156 2.97 -3.57 -9.61
CA GLY A 156 1.73 -4.29 -9.81
C GLY A 156 0.80 -3.57 -10.77
N LEU A 157 -0.40 -4.12 -10.85
CA LEU A 157 -1.50 -3.60 -11.63
C LEU A 157 -2.67 -3.27 -10.72
N GLU A 158 -3.36 -2.16 -10.96
CA GLU A 158 -4.58 -1.80 -10.25
C GLU A 158 -5.72 -1.51 -11.23
N PHE A 159 -6.86 -2.18 -11.05
CA PHE A 159 -8.05 -2.12 -11.90
C PHE A 159 -9.08 -1.17 -11.29
N LYS A 160 -9.37 -0.08 -12.00
CA LYS A 160 -10.24 1.02 -11.54
C LYS A 160 -11.67 0.97 -12.09
N GLY A 161 -12.02 -0.13 -12.76
CA GLY A 161 -13.31 -0.32 -13.44
C GLY A 161 -13.34 0.32 -14.82
N ASN A 162 -14.39 0.02 -15.58
CA ASN A 162 -14.54 0.46 -16.99
C ASN A 162 -13.31 0.11 -17.86
N HIS A 163 -12.73 -1.08 -17.65
CA HIS A 163 -11.53 -1.55 -18.34
C HIS A 163 -10.27 -0.71 -18.12
N ARG A 164 -10.26 0.25 -17.17
CA ARG A 164 -9.08 1.06 -16.90
C ARG A 164 -8.19 0.39 -15.86
N ALA A 165 -6.96 0.08 -16.25
CA ALA A 165 -5.92 -0.40 -15.35
C ALA A 165 -4.74 0.59 -15.28
N VAL A 166 -4.05 0.58 -14.15
CA VAL A 166 -2.82 1.34 -13.90
C VAL A 166 -1.72 0.32 -13.61
N TYR A 167 -0.56 0.45 -14.24
CA TYR A 167 0.62 -0.30 -13.84
C TYR A 167 1.63 0.62 -13.16
N THR A 168 2.36 0.08 -12.20
CA THR A 168 3.48 0.76 -11.54
C THR A 168 4.60 -0.25 -11.30
N VAL A 169 5.85 0.16 -11.48
CA VAL A 169 7.04 -0.59 -11.07
C VAL A 169 7.92 0.34 -10.25
N ILE A 170 8.36 -0.16 -9.10
CA ILE A 170 9.01 0.57 -8.03
C ILE A 170 10.39 -0.07 -7.78
N SER A 171 11.39 0.73 -7.45
CA SER A 171 12.67 0.28 -6.91
C SER A 171 13.01 1.13 -5.70
N GLY A 172 13.10 0.51 -4.53
CA GLY A 172 13.20 1.23 -3.26
C GLY A 172 12.01 2.17 -3.04
N CYS A 173 12.24 3.49 -3.11
CA CYS A 173 11.19 4.50 -2.96
C CYS A 173 10.81 5.19 -4.28
N ASP A 174 11.46 4.83 -5.40
CA ASP A 174 11.31 5.51 -6.67
C ASP A 174 10.41 4.72 -7.63
N ILE A 175 9.51 5.43 -8.31
CA ILE A 175 8.72 4.86 -9.40
C ILE A 175 9.60 4.84 -10.65
N ILE A 176 9.96 3.64 -11.10
CA ILE A 176 10.79 3.44 -12.28
C ILE A 176 9.96 3.59 -13.56
N THR A 177 8.76 3.03 -13.56
CA THR A 177 7.80 3.21 -14.65
C THR A 177 6.38 3.12 -14.13
N SER A 178 5.48 3.85 -14.75
CA SER A 178 4.05 3.75 -14.52
C SER A 178 3.29 4.14 -15.77
N GLY A 179 2.03 3.74 -15.84
CA GLY A 179 1.16 4.10 -16.95
C GLY A 179 -0.23 3.55 -16.77
N THR A 180 -1.08 3.83 -17.75
CA THR A 180 -2.46 3.33 -17.79
C THR A 180 -2.67 2.55 -19.08
N PHE A 181 -3.50 1.53 -19.01
CA PHE A 181 -3.88 0.75 -20.18
C PHE A 181 -5.33 0.29 -20.08
N ASN A 182 -5.90 -0.08 -21.22
CA ASN A 182 -7.21 -0.66 -21.35
C ASN A 182 -7.14 -2.19 -21.18
N ALA A 183 -7.65 -2.71 -20.06
CA ALA A 183 -7.72 -4.14 -19.75
C ALA A 183 -8.70 -4.92 -20.64
N GLY A 184 -9.58 -4.23 -21.38
CA GLY A 184 -10.41 -4.83 -22.43
C GLY A 184 -9.68 -4.98 -23.77
N SER A 185 -8.42 -4.52 -23.87
CA SER A 185 -7.61 -4.56 -25.10
C SER A 185 -6.42 -5.49 -24.92
N LEU A 186 -6.47 -6.65 -25.55
CA LEU A 186 -5.40 -7.66 -25.49
C LEU A 186 -4.02 -7.10 -25.86
N SER A 187 -3.95 -6.23 -26.88
CA SER A 187 -2.68 -5.64 -27.31
C SER A 187 -2.09 -4.70 -26.25
N GLU A 188 -2.94 -3.97 -25.52
CA GLU A 188 -2.51 -3.10 -24.44
C GLU A 188 -2.12 -3.89 -23.18
N ILE A 189 -2.81 -4.99 -22.89
CA ILE A 189 -2.43 -5.93 -21.83
C ILE A 189 -1.03 -6.48 -22.08
N ILE A 190 -0.80 -7.08 -23.25
CA ILE A 190 0.49 -7.68 -23.62
C ILE A 190 1.60 -6.62 -23.57
N ARG A 191 1.35 -5.43 -24.12
CA ARG A 191 2.32 -4.34 -24.10
C ARG A 191 2.66 -3.91 -22.67
N SER A 192 1.67 -3.80 -21.79
CA SER A 192 1.87 -3.36 -20.40
C SER A 192 2.65 -4.40 -19.60
N ILE A 193 2.33 -5.69 -19.76
CA ILE A 193 3.08 -6.80 -19.17
C ILE A 193 4.55 -6.78 -19.64
N HIS A 194 4.79 -6.54 -20.93
CA HIS A 194 6.15 -6.42 -21.45
C HIS A 194 6.91 -5.22 -20.85
N LEU A 195 6.26 -4.07 -20.67
CA LEU A 195 6.87 -2.90 -20.03
C LEU A 195 7.22 -3.17 -18.57
N ILE A 196 6.34 -3.85 -17.83
CA ILE A 196 6.57 -4.25 -16.44
C ILE A 196 7.77 -5.20 -16.37
N ARG A 197 7.76 -6.27 -17.18
CA ARG A 197 8.86 -7.24 -17.25
C ARG A 197 10.19 -6.55 -17.49
N ARG A 198 10.26 -5.70 -18.53
CA ARG A 198 11.49 -4.98 -18.89
C ARG A 198 11.98 -4.09 -17.76
N ALA A 199 11.08 -3.45 -17.02
CA ALA A 199 11.43 -2.60 -15.90
C ALA A 199 11.92 -3.41 -14.69
N LEU A 200 11.31 -4.57 -14.41
CA LEU A 200 11.74 -5.47 -13.33
C LEU A 200 13.11 -6.09 -13.60
N SER A 201 13.36 -6.58 -14.82
CA SER A 201 14.65 -7.16 -15.20
C SER A 201 15.81 -6.15 -15.23
N ALA A 202 15.52 -4.84 -15.26
CA ALA A 202 16.55 -3.80 -15.19
C ALA A 202 16.99 -3.50 -13.75
N GLN A 203 16.35 -4.10 -12.75
CA GLN A 203 16.67 -3.92 -11.33
C GLN A 203 17.61 -5.01 -10.78
N GLU A 204 17.78 -6.11 -11.52
CA GLU A 204 18.67 -7.24 -11.20
C GLU A 204 20.10 -7.00 -11.73
#